data_AF-A0A8X6QX71-F1
#
_entry.id   AF-A0A8X6QX71-F1
#
_cell.length_a   1.000
_cell.length_b   1.000
_cell.length_c   1.000
_cell.angle_alpha   90.00
_cell.angle_beta   90.00
_cell.angle_gamma   90.00
#
_symmetry.space_group_name_H-M   'P 1'
#
loop_
_entity.id
_entity.type
_entity.pdbx_description
1 polymer ?
#
loop_
_entity_poly.entity_id
_entity_poly.type
_entity_poly.pdbx_seq_one_letter_code
_entity_poly.pdbx_strand_id
1 'polypeptide(L)'
;MEANLTSENLKYYPFKGYSLYVLPKFRQVAGGILIGVIKELTADFCIIKVMETDCDKSGVVSMNVWKSGVVSMNVWKSGVLKILGIYSPPCNSPDFSYVNHCKYTIFVGNFNAHSLMRGYYDTSEAEGRV
;
A
#
# COMPACT_ATOMS: atom_id res chain seq x y z
N MET A 1 -1.67 16.70 15.40
CA MET A 1 -0.45 15.86 15.38
C MET A 1 -0.70 14.77 14.35
N GLU A 2 -0.03 14.82 13.20
CA GLU A 2 -0.19 13.80 12.16
C GLU A 2 0.42 12.46 12.61
N ALA A 3 -0.13 11.35 12.10
CA ALA A 3 0.40 10.02 12.36
C ALA A 3 1.84 9.91 11.81
N ASN A 4 2.80 9.67 12.70
CA ASN A 4 4.19 9.38 12.36
C ASN A 4 4.39 7.87 12.52
N LEU A 5 3.98 7.10 11.53
CA LEU A 5 4.04 5.65 11.60
C LEU A 5 5.45 5.15 11.30
N THR A 6 6.09 4.47 12.26
CA THR A 6 7.37 3.77 12.12
C THR A 6 7.24 2.32 12.59
N SER A 7 8.23 1.48 12.29
CA SER A 7 8.28 0.09 12.78
C SER A 7 8.24 -0.02 14.30
N GLU A 8 8.81 0.94 15.01
CA GLU A 8 8.77 1.00 16.48
C GLU A 8 7.38 1.29 17.02
N ASN A 9 6.51 1.92 16.21
CA ASN A 9 5.14 2.21 16.59
C ASN A 9 4.23 0.99 16.50
N LEU A 10 4.64 -0.11 15.86
CA LEU A 10 3.82 -1.32 15.73
C LEU A 10 3.34 -1.86 17.08
N LYS A 11 4.12 -1.66 18.16
CA LYS A 11 3.74 -2.04 19.53
C LYS A 11 2.48 -1.34 20.05
N TYR A 12 2.12 -0.19 19.47
CA TYR A 12 0.92 0.58 19.85
C TYR A 12 -0.34 0.13 19.09
N TYR A 13 -0.22 -0.82 18.15
CA TYR A 13 -1.33 -1.38 17.38
C TYR A 13 -1.54 -2.86 17.72
N PRO A 14 -2.10 -3.21 18.90
CA PRO A 14 -2.23 -4.61 19.33
C PRO A 14 -3.40 -5.32 18.63
N PHE A 15 -3.35 -5.46 17.31
CA PHE A 15 -4.34 -6.22 16.55
C PHE A 15 -4.14 -7.73 16.82
N LYS A 16 -4.88 -8.26 17.81
CA LYS A 16 -4.83 -9.67 18.20
C LYS A 16 -5.18 -10.56 16.99
N GLY A 17 -4.35 -11.57 16.75
CA GLY A 17 -4.54 -12.48 15.63
C GLY A 17 -3.96 -12.00 14.30
N TYR A 18 -3.29 -10.84 14.27
CA TYR A 18 -2.64 -10.30 13.07
C TYR A 18 -1.12 -10.20 13.24
N SER A 19 -0.41 -10.39 12.13
CA SER A 19 0.97 -9.96 11.91
C SER A 19 0.94 -8.59 11.24
N LEU A 20 1.75 -7.65 11.73
CA LEU A 20 1.74 -6.27 11.25
C LEU A 20 2.98 -5.93 10.44
N TYR A 21 2.77 -5.18 9.37
CA TYR A 21 3.80 -4.69 8.46
C TYR A 21 3.58 -3.21 8.23
N VAL A 22 4.65 -2.49 7.92
CA VAL A 22 4.59 -1.04 7.79
C VAL A 22 5.46 -0.52 6.65
N LEU A 23 4.88 0.37 5.85
CA LEU A 23 5.64 1.38 5.13
C LEU A 23 5.80 2.57 6.08
N PRO A 24 6.99 2.83 6.63
CA PRO A 24 7.16 3.95 7.54
C PRO A 24 6.92 5.28 6.82
N LYS A 25 6.46 6.28 7.58
CA LYS A 25 6.44 7.66 7.15
C LYS A 25 7.88 8.13 6.94
N PHE A 26 8.15 8.68 5.76
CA PHE A 26 9.45 9.29 5.46
C PHE A 26 9.40 10.83 5.45
N ARG A 27 8.28 11.42 5.00
CA ARG A 27 8.06 12.88 5.02
C ARG A 27 6.65 13.25 5.45
N GLN A 28 6.45 14.52 5.79
CA GLN A 28 5.23 15.04 6.44
C GLN A 28 3.94 14.67 5.69
N VAL A 29 3.94 14.75 4.35
CA VAL A 29 2.77 14.54 3.48
C VAL A 29 2.31 13.07 3.36
N ALA A 30 3.02 12.13 4.00
CA ALA A 30 2.74 10.70 3.91
C ALA A 30 2.62 10.06 5.30
N GLY A 31 1.42 9.66 5.72
CA GLY A 31 1.19 9.07 7.05
C GLY A 31 1.80 7.67 7.26
N GLY A 32 2.41 7.08 6.23
CA GLY A 32 2.80 5.67 6.19
C GLY A 32 1.62 4.74 5.86
N ILE A 33 1.91 3.45 5.67
CA ILE A 33 0.89 2.42 5.41
C ILE A 33 1.06 1.33 6.48
N LEU A 34 0.02 1.07 7.27
CA LEU A 34 -0.04 -0.05 8.21
C LEU A 34 -0.84 -1.19 7.57
N ILE A 35 -0.28 -2.40 7.57
CA ILE A 35 -0.95 -3.59 7.03
C ILE A 35 -1.03 -4.65 8.13
N GLY A 36 -2.23 -5.13 8.39
CA GLY A 36 -2.45 -6.31 9.21
C GLY A 36 -2.79 -7.53 8.35
N VAL A 37 -2.09 -8.63 8.56
CA VAL A 37 -2.39 -9.93 7.94
C VAL A 37 -2.76 -10.92 9.03
N ILE A 38 -3.87 -11.65 8.88
CA ILE A 38 -4.29 -12.69 9.84
C ILE A 38 -3.17 -13.73 9.97
N LYS A 39 -2.80 -14.12 11.20
CA LYS A 39 -1.65 -15.01 11.52
C LYS A 39 -1.75 -16.41 10.90
N GLU A 40 -2.93 -16.84 10.50
CA GLU A 40 -3.18 -18.11 9.81
C GLU A 40 -2.71 -18.09 8.34
N LEU A 41 -2.47 -16.88 7.80
CA LEU A 41 -1.92 -16.67 6.47
C LEU A 41 -0.43 -16.42 6.56
N THR A 42 0.29 -16.88 5.56
CA THR A 42 1.69 -16.51 5.33
C THR A 42 1.70 -15.28 4.43
N ALA A 43 2.59 -14.34 4.73
CA ALA A 43 2.74 -13.11 3.97
C ALA A 43 4.22 -12.82 3.68
N ASP A 44 4.48 -12.41 2.44
CA ASP A 44 5.77 -11.89 1.99
C ASP A 44 5.57 -10.41 1.67
N PHE A 45 6.16 -9.56 2.52
CA PHE A 45 6.02 -8.11 2.48
C PHE A 45 7.28 -7.48 1.88
N CYS A 46 7.08 -6.60 0.90
CA CYS A 46 8.15 -5.87 0.24
C CYS A 46 7.76 -4.41 0.09
N ILE A 47 8.66 -3.50 0.47
CA ILE A 47 8.54 -2.08 0.13
C ILE A 47 9.07 -1.91 -1.29
N ILE A 48 8.19 -1.51 -2.22
CA ILE A 48 8.59 -1.25 -3.61
C ILE A 48 9.13 0.18 -3.74
N LYS A 49 8.45 1.15 -3.13
CA LYS A 49 8.83 2.56 -3.21
C LYS A 49 8.46 3.31 -1.93
N VAL A 50 9.44 4.02 -1.39
CA VAL A 50 9.27 5.03 -0.34
C VAL A 50 9.17 6.41 -0.99
N MET A 51 8.46 7.36 -0.37
CA MET A 51 8.49 8.76 -0.80
C MET A 51 9.63 9.49 -0.11
N GLU A 52 10.82 9.36 -0.66
CA GLU A 52 12.06 9.89 -0.07
C GLU A 52 12.22 11.39 -0.31
N THR A 53 11.69 11.89 -1.42
CA THR A 53 11.81 13.28 -1.85
C THR A 53 10.44 13.94 -2.01
N ASP A 54 10.43 15.27 -2.10
CA ASP A 54 9.19 16.02 -2.39
C ASP A 54 8.66 15.80 -3.81
N CYS A 55 9.53 15.34 -4.71
CA CYS A 55 9.16 14.95 -6.07
C CYS A 55 8.46 13.59 -6.13
N ASP A 56 8.56 12.77 -5.07
CA ASP A 56 7.90 11.47 -5.04
C ASP A 56 6.41 11.61 -4.83
N LYS A 57 5.67 11.01 -5.79
CA LYS A 57 4.22 11.11 -5.90
C LYS A 57 3.48 9.90 -5.33
N SER A 58 4.17 8.87 -4.84
CA SER A 58 3.50 7.70 -4.28
C SER A 58 4.43 6.83 -3.43
N GLY A 59 3.90 6.29 -2.34
CA GLY A 59 4.48 5.19 -1.58
C GLY A 59 3.78 3.89 -1.96
N VAL A 60 4.56 2.84 -2.22
CA VAL A 60 4.05 1.55 -2.72
C VAL A 60 4.69 0.39 -1.96
N VAL A 61 3.84 -0.51 -1.51
CA VAL A 61 4.22 -1.81 -0.93
C VAL A 61 3.54 -2.94 -1.67
N SER A 62 4.22 -4.07 -1.75
CA SER A 62 3.67 -5.33 -2.24
C SER A 62 3.58 -6.32 -1.09
N MET A 63 2.49 -7.07 -1.07
CA MET A 63 2.26 -8.17 -0.16
C MET A 63 1.79 -9.37 -0.96
N ASN A 64 2.54 -10.45 -0.94
CA ASN A 64 2.01 -11.74 -1.39
C ASN A 64 1.40 -12.43 -0.16
N VAL A 65 0.17 -12.94 -0.28
CA VAL A 65 -0.55 -13.61 0.83
C VAL A 65 -1.06 -14.96 0.37
N TRP A 66 -0.87 -15.99 1.20
CA TRP A 66 -1.35 -17.35 0.94
C TRP A 66 -1.65 -18.10 2.25
N LYS A 67 -2.36 -19.24 2.15
CA LYS A 67 -2.67 -20.07 3.31
C LYS A 67 -1.43 -20.80 3.82
N SER A 68 -1.20 -20.77 5.14
CA SER A 68 -0.09 -21.49 5.78
C SER A 68 -0.12 -22.99 5.46
N GLY A 69 1.04 -23.59 5.22
CA GLY A 69 1.20 -25.00 4.85
C GLY A 69 1.17 -25.29 3.34
N VAL A 70 0.85 -24.31 2.50
CA VAL A 70 1.10 -24.38 1.05
C VAL A 70 2.50 -23.83 0.79
N VAL A 71 3.50 -24.71 0.65
CA VAL A 71 4.87 -24.33 0.30
C VAL A 71 4.90 -23.94 -1.18
N SER A 72 4.88 -22.64 -1.46
CA SER A 72 5.06 -22.10 -2.81
C SER A 72 6.54 -22.02 -3.17
N MET A 73 7.23 -23.16 -3.20
CA MET A 73 8.48 -23.28 -3.96
C MET A 73 8.09 -23.32 -5.44
N ASN A 74 8.49 -22.28 -6.18
CA ASN A 74 8.17 -21.99 -7.59
C ASN A 74 6.84 -21.25 -7.80
N VAL A 75 6.93 -19.91 -7.66
CA VAL A 75 6.33 -18.87 -8.51
C VAL A 75 5.17 -19.35 -9.40
N TRP A 76 3.95 -18.95 -9.02
CA TRP A 76 2.67 -19.11 -9.71
C TRP A 76 2.02 -20.50 -9.70
N LYS A 77 1.45 -20.91 -8.56
CA LYS A 77 0.36 -21.90 -8.55
C LYS A 77 -0.81 -21.46 -7.66
N SER A 78 -1.87 -20.98 -8.31
CA SER A 78 -3.29 -21.03 -7.93
C SER A 78 -3.77 -20.56 -6.54
N GLY A 79 -2.92 -20.06 -5.64
CA GLY A 79 -3.35 -19.71 -4.27
C GLY A 79 -2.61 -18.54 -3.63
N VAL A 80 -1.72 -17.87 -4.36
CA VAL A 80 -1.03 -16.66 -3.89
C VAL A 80 -1.72 -15.43 -4.47
N LEU A 81 -2.22 -14.57 -3.59
CA LEU A 81 -2.79 -13.28 -3.94
C LEU A 81 -1.72 -12.21 -3.76
N LYS A 82 -1.46 -11.41 -4.79
CA LYS A 82 -0.63 -10.22 -4.66
C LYS A 82 -1.52 -9.02 -4.34
N ILE A 83 -1.18 -8.28 -3.29
CA ILE A 83 -1.83 -7.04 -2.90
C ILE A 83 -0.80 -5.92 -3.00
N LEU A 84 -1.14 -4.86 -3.71
CA LEU A 84 -0.35 -3.65 -3.81
C LEU A 84 -1.03 -2.56 -2.98
N GLY A 85 -0.39 -2.20 -1.87
CA GLY A 85 -0.80 -1.09 -1.02
C GLY A 85 -0.22 0.21 -1.56
N ILE A 86 -1.07 1.17 -1.88
CA ILE A 86 -0.64 2.44 -2.49
C ILE A 86 -1.16 3.61 -1.69
N TYR A 87 -0.28 4.57 -1.43
CA TYR A 87 -0.68 5.90 -0.99
C TYR A 87 -0.04 6.95 -1.89
N SER A 88 -0.84 7.94 -2.25
CA SER A 88 -0.50 9.06 -3.10
C SER A 88 -0.93 10.33 -2.37
N PRO A 89 -0.08 11.35 -2.18
CA PRO A 89 -0.49 12.62 -1.57
C PRO A 89 -1.50 13.35 -2.47
N PRO A 90 -2.29 14.30 -1.92
CA PRO A 90 -3.21 15.11 -2.71
C PRO A 90 -2.49 15.90 -3.80
N CYS A 91 -3.25 16.36 -4.80
CA CYS A 91 -2.76 17.15 -5.93
C CYS A 91 -1.57 16.51 -6.66
N ASN A 92 -1.64 15.20 -6.89
CA ASN A 92 -0.59 14.45 -7.58
C ASN A 92 -1.09 13.80 -8.88
N SER A 93 -0.15 13.32 -9.67
CA SER A 93 -0.39 12.46 -10.83
C SER A 93 0.62 11.31 -10.75
N PRO A 94 0.31 10.25 -9.98
CA PRO A 94 1.27 9.20 -9.71
C PRO A 94 1.51 8.37 -10.98
N ASP A 95 2.78 8.05 -11.25
CA ASP A 95 3.15 7.05 -12.25
C ASP A 95 3.25 5.69 -11.56
N PHE A 96 2.67 4.65 -12.18
CA PHE A 96 2.74 3.27 -11.70
C PHE A 96 3.36 2.32 -12.75
N SER A 97 4.03 2.85 -13.77
CA SER A 97 4.72 2.08 -14.82
C SER A 97 5.75 1.08 -14.26
N TYR A 98 6.33 1.37 -13.10
CA TYR A 98 7.29 0.51 -12.40
C TYR A 98 6.63 -0.65 -11.63
N VAL A 99 5.29 -0.68 -11.53
CA VAL A 99 4.58 -1.68 -10.75
C VAL A 99 4.17 -2.87 -11.62
N ASN A 100 4.85 -3.99 -11.42
CA ASN A 100 4.50 -5.24 -12.10
C ASN A 100 3.23 -5.86 -11.49
N HIS A 101 2.28 -6.24 -12.34
CA HIS A 101 1.02 -6.85 -11.96
C HIS A 101 0.65 -8.03 -12.86
N CYS A 102 -0.26 -8.85 -12.38
CA CYS A 102 -0.78 -9.99 -13.11
C CYS A 102 -2.28 -10.16 -12.84
N LYS A 103 -2.88 -11.22 -13.40
CA LYS A 103 -4.30 -11.59 -13.19
C LYS A 103 -4.74 -11.65 -11.72
N TYR A 104 -3.86 -12.01 -10.78
CA TYR A 104 -4.17 -12.17 -9.35
C TYR A 104 -3.58 -11.05 -8.49
N THR A 105 -3.54 -9.84 -9.03
CA THR A 105 -3.08 -8.65 -8.31
C THR A 105 -4.26 -7.76 -7.95
N ILE A 106 -4.37 -7.38 -6.68
CA ILE A 106 -5.32 -6.39 -6.18
C ILE A 106 -4.56 -5.12 -5.85
N PHE A 107 -5.03 -3.99 -6.37
CA PHE A 107 -4.56 -2.67 -6.00
C PHE A 107 -5.50 -2.12 -4.93
N VAL A 108 -4.97 -1.73 -3.77
CA VAL A 108 -5.73 -1.16 -2.66
C VAL A 108 -4.99 0.07 -2.16
N GLY A 109 -5.69 1.17 -1.97
CA GLY A 109 -5.03 2.38 -1.53
C GLY A 109 -5.83 3.65 -1.70
N ASN A 110 -5.27 4.74 -1.19
CA ASN A 110 -5.72 6.07 -1.55
C ASN A 110 -4.79 6.61 -2.64
N PHE A 111 -5.34 6.72 -3.85
CA PHE A 111 -4.63 7.24 -5.01
C PHE A 111 -4.67 8.77 -5.10
N ASN A 112 -5.55 9.44 -4.34
CA ASN A 112 -5.81 10.88 -4.42
C ASN A 112 -5.92 11.40 -5.88
N ALA A 113 -6.46 10.55 -6.75
CA ALA A 113 -6.61 10.80 -8.17
C ALA A 113 -8.08 10.69 -8.57
N HIS A 114 -8.56 11.65 -9.35
CA HIS A 114 -9.92 11.67 -9.87
C HIS A 114 -10.03 10.78 -11.10
N SER A 115 -11.21 10.19 -11.29
CA SER A 115 -11.53 9.43 -12.50
C SER A 115 -12.89 9.83 -13.03
N LEU A 116 -12.93 10.31 -14.27
CA LEU A 116 -14.17 10.61 -14.97
C LEU A 116 -15.09 9.37 -15.04
N MET A 117 -14.49 8.18 -15.16
CA MET A 117 -15.21 6.90 -15.15
C MET A 117 -15.87 6.57 -13.80
N ARG A 118 -15.50 7.29 -12.72
CA ARG A 118 -16.03 7.11 -11.36
C ARG A 118 -16.91 8.27 -10.91
N GLY A 119 -17.35 9.12 -11.84
CA GLY A 119 -18.30 10.21 -11.57
C GLY A 119 -17.69 11.54 -11.17
N TYR A 120 -16.37 11.71 -11.34
CA TYR A 120 -15.75 13.03 -11.22
C TYR A 120 -15.99 13.82 -12.51
N TYR A 121 -16.33 15.10 -12.36
CA TYR A 121 -16.57 16.01 -13.47
C TYR A 121 -15.30 16.67 -14.00
N ASP A 122 -14.23 16.64 -13.18
CA ASP A 122 -12.93 17.20 -13.53
C ASP A 122 -11.79 16.35 -12.96
N THR A 123 -10.70 16.27 -13.73
CA THR A 123 -9.42 15.66 -13.37
C THR A 123 -8.40 16.70 -12.86
N SER A 124 -8.68 17.99 -13.01
CA SER A 124 -7.89 19.05 -12.36
C SER A 124 -8.23 19.08 -10.87
N GLU A 125 -7.27 18.61 -10.07
CA GLU A 125 -7.15 18.91 -8.64
C GLU A 125 -8.17 18.22 -7.71
N ALA A 126 -7.66 17.28 -6.92
CA ALA A 126 -8.27 16.90 -5.65
C ALA A 126 -8.14 18.08 -4.68
N GLU A 127 -8.94 19.14 -4.89
CA GLU A 127 -8.98 20.29 -4.01
C GLU A 127 -9.45 19.83 -2.62
N GLY A 128 -8.51 19.82 -1.67
CA GLY A 128 -8.84 20.03 -0.27
C GLY A 128 -9.34 21.45 -0.11
N ARG A 129 -10.63 21.69 -0.36
CA ARG A 129 -11.29 22.90 0.14
C ARG A 129 -11.49 22.75 1.63
N VAL A 130 -10.62 23.40 2.41
CA VAL A 130 -10.86 23.74 3.81
C VAL A 130 -11.77 24.96 3.86
#